data_AF-A0A7C7AG72-F1
#
_entry.id   AF-A0A7C7AG72-F1
#
_cell.length_a   1.000
_cell.length_b   1.000
_cell.length_c   1.000
_cell.angle_alpha   90.00
_cell.angle_beta   90.00
_cell.angle_gamma   90.00
#
_symmetry.space_group_name_H-M   'P 1'
#
loop_
_entity.id
_entity.type
_entity.pdbx_description
1 polymer ?
#
loop_
_entity_poly.entity_id
_entity_poly.type
_entity_poly.pdbx_seq_one_letter_code
_entity_poly.pdbx_strand_id
1 'polypeptide(L)'
;MKEKIFSLIEQGKYADVRKEIVNMNIVDIAQLIEELDRQKLLVVFRILPKEIASGVFSYIPNKLQKYIIESITDEEIKNILDELFFDDTVDFLEEM
;
A
#
# COMPACT_ATOMS: atom_id res chain seq x y z
N MET A 1 14.16 10.48 -7.74
CA MET A 1 13.75 9.99 -6.39
C MET A 1 13.22 8.56 -6.46
N LYS A 2 12.24 8.24 -7.34
CA LYS A 2 11.78 6.85 -7.60
C LYS A 2 12.92 5.85 -7.89
N GLU A 3 13.90 6.21 -8.72
CA GLU A 3 15.03 5.32 -9.05
C GLU A 3 15.85 4.88 -7.82
N LYS A 4 16.03 5.76 -6.84
CA LYS A 4 16.70 5.45 -5.57
C LYS A 4 15.90 4.42 -4.78
N ILE A 5 14.58 4.57 -4.73
CA ILE A 5 13.68 3.66 -4.01
C ILE A 5 13.72 2.28 -4.66
N PHE A 6 13.59 2.18 -5.98
CA PHE A 6 13.70 0.90 -6.70
C PHE A 6 15.06 0.24 -6.45
N SER A 7 16.16 1.01 -6.51
CA SER A 7 17.49 0.48 -6.21
C SER A 7 17.60 -0.08 -4.78
N LEU A 8 16.99 0.58 -3.79
CA LEU A 8 16.96 0.09 -2.40
C LEU A 8 16.11 -1.18 -2.26
N ILE A 9 15.00 -1.28 -2.99
CA ILE A 9 14.13 -2.47 -3.01
C ILE A 9 14.90 -3.65 -3.63
N GLU A 10 15.59 -3.47 -4.77
CA GLU A 10 16.42 -4.53 -5.38
C GLU A 10 17.55 -4.99 -4.45
N GLN A 11 18.10 -4.07 -3.65
CA GLN A 11 19.12 -4.38 -2.65
C GLN A 11 18.54 -4.97 -1.34
N GLY A 12 17.22 -5.12 -1.23
CA GLY A 12 16.55 -5.61 -0.02
C GLY A 12 16.65 -4.67 1.19
N LYS A 13 16.99 -3.38 0.98
CA LYS A 13 17.19 -2.38 2.04
C LYS A 13 15.86 -1.76 2.48
N TYR A 14 14.92 -2.60 2.91
CA TYR A 14 13.53 -2.20 3.18
C TYR A 14 13.39 -1.18 4.32
N ALA A 15 14.30 -1.17 5.30
CA ALA A 15 14.31 -0.13 6.34
C ALA A 15 14.57 1.26 5.75
N ASP A 16 15.43 1.37 4.74
CA ASP A 16 15.73 2.63 4.07
C ASP A 16 14.63 2.98 3.06
N VAL A 17 14.06 1.98 2.37
CA VAL A 17 12.84 2.17 1.55
C VAL A 17 11.75 2.82 2.38
N ARG A 18 11.46 2.28 3.58
CA ARG A 18 10.47 2.85 4.50
C ARG A 18 10.76 4.31 4.83
N LYS A 19 12.00 4.67 5.14
CA LYS A 19 12.37 6.06 5.47
C LYS A 19 12.13 7.02 4.31
N GLU A 20 12.34 6.56 3.07
CA GLU A 20 12.16 7.42 1.90
C GLU A 20 10.66 7.56 1.55
N ILE A 21 9.90 6.45 1.53
CA ILE A 21 8.49 6.46 1.10
C ILE A 21 7.57 7.17 2.10
N VAL A 22 7.87 7.18 3.40
CA VAL A 22 7.02 7.89 4.40
C VAL A 22 7.06 9.41 4.25
N ASN A 23 8.02 9.96 3.50
CA ASN A 23 8.10 11.38 3.20
C ASN A 23 7.42 11.75 1.86
N MET A 24 6.85 10.77 1.16
CA MET A 24 6.13 10.97 -0.10
C MET A 24 4.63 11.15 0.13
N ASN A 25 3.95 11.75 -0.84
CA ASN A 25 2.49 11.78 -0.81
C ASN A 25 1.91 10.40 -1.11
N ILE A 26 0.74 10.10 -0.54
CA ILE A 26 0.04 8.82 -0.66
C ILE A 26 -0.12 8.40 -2.13
N VAL A 27 -0.52 9.33 -3.01
CA VAL A 27 -0.72 9.07 -4.45
C VAL A 27 0.57 8.63 -5.14
N ASP A 28 1.72 9.25 -4.80
CA ASP A 28 3.01 8.89 -5.38
C ASP A 28 3.46 7.49 -4.93
N ILE A 29 3.14 7.12 -3.68
CA ILE A 29 3.43 5.79 -3.12
C ILE A 29 2.54 4.74 -3.81
N ALA A 30 1.26 5.04 -4.04
CA ALA A 30 0.35 4.15 -4.76
C ALA A 30 0.85 3.84 -6.19
N GLN A 31 1.25 4.87 -6.94
CA GLN A 31 1.86 4.68 -8.25
C GLN A 31 3.15 3.87 -8.19
N LEU A 32 3.99 4.11 -7.18
CA LEU A 32 5.21 3.31 -6.98
C LEU A 32 4.89 1.84 -6.73
N ILE A 33 3.85 1.56 -5.93
CA ILE A 33 3.40 0.21 -5.64
C ILE A 33 2.88 -0.50 -6.90
N GLU A 34 2.15 0.20 -7.78
CA GLU A 34 1.65 -0.36 -9.03
C GLU A 34 2.74 -0.82 -9.99
N GLU A 35 3.91 -0.17 -9.94
CA GLU A 35 5.07 -0.49 -10.77
C GLU A 35 5.88 -1.70 -10.25
N LEU A 36 5.61 -2.18 -9.02
CA LEU A 36 6.34 -3.29 -8.41
C LEU A 36 5.80 -4.65 -8.86
N ASP A 37 6.71 -5.62 -8.94
CA ASP A 37 6.29 -7.02 -9.03
C ASP A 37 5.59 -7.48 -7.74
N ARG A 38 4.80 -8.53 -7.87
CA ARG A 38 3.90 -9.04 -6.84
C ARG A 38 4.59 -9.30 -5.50
N GLN A 39 5.82 -9.82 -5.52
CA GLN A 39 6.55 -10.13 -4.29
C GLN A 39 7.05 -8.85 -3.61
N LYS A 40 7.68 -7.95 -4.37
CA LYS A 40 8.20 -6.68 -3.82
C LYS A 40 7.07 -5.78 -3.34
N LEU A 41 5.95 -5.76 -4.05
CA LEU A 41 4.75 -5.03 -3.66
C LEU A 41 4.30 -5.40 -2.26
N LEU A 42 4.18 -6.70 -1.94
CA LEU A 42 3.71 -7.13 -0.62
C LEU A 42 4.68 -6.72 0.50
N VAL A 43 5.98 -6.83 0.24
CA VAL A 43 7.00 -6.43 1.22
C VAL A 43 6.95 -4.93 1.45
N VAL A 44 6.88 -4.13 0.39
CA VAL A 44 6.82 -2.66 0.47
C VAL A 44 5.52 -2.20 1.13
N PHE A 45 4.39 -2.84 0.84
CA PHE A 45 3.11 -2.51 1.47
C PHE A 45 3.13 -2.80 2.98
N ARG A 46 3.69 -3.95 3.40
CA ARG A 46 3.79 -4.34 4.83
C ARG A 46 4.69 -3.45 5.69
N ILE A 47 5.66 -2.76 5.10
CA ILE A 47 6.55 -1.85 5.86
C ILE A 47 5.97 -0.45 6.01
N LEU A 48 4.86 -0.12 5.34
CA LEU A 48 4.20 1.17 5.46
C LEU A 48 3.60 1.34 6.86
N PRO A 49 3.65 2.56 7.43
CA PRO A 49 2.81 2.91 8.58
C PRO A 49 1.32 2.70 8.24
N LYS A 50 0.54 2.31 9.25
CA LYS A 50 -0.88 1.95 9.09
C LYS A 50 -1.70 3.02 8.35
N GLU A 51 -1.58 4.28 8.80
CA GLU A 51 -2.24 5.45 8.21
C GLU A 51 -1.91 5.64 6.72
N ILE A 52 -0.64 5.47 6.34
CA ILE A 52 -0.21 5.58 4.94
C ILE A 52 -0.69 4.36 4.14
N ALA A 53 -0.61 3.17 4.71
CA ALA A 53 -1.06 1.94 4.05
C ALA A 53 -2.54 2.00 3.70
N SER A 54 -3.39 2.46 4.62
CA SER A 54 -4.83 2.69 4.38
C SER A 54 -5.05 3.63 3.20
N GLY A 55 -4.41 4.80 3.21
CA GLY A 55 -4.51 5.75 2.11
C GLY A 55 -4.04 5.15 0.79
N VAL A 56 -2.84 4.55 0.77
CA VAL A 56 -2.27 3.94 -0.45
C VAL A 56 -3.18 2.85 -1.00
N PHE A 57 -3.80 2.06 -0.13
CA PHE A 57 -4.73 1.01 -0.50
C PHE A 57 -5.94 1.56 -1.28
N SER A 58 -6.49 2.70 -0.87
CA SER A 58 -7.59 3.37 -1.58
C SER A 58 -7.21 3.87 -2.98
N TYR A 59 -5.94 4.23 -3.19
CA TYR A 59 -5.47 4.82 -4.45
C TYR A 59 -4.95 3.79 -5.47
N ILE A 60 -4.71 2.54 -5.08
CA ILE A 60 -4.28 1.48 -6.01
C ILE A 60 -5.48 0.78 -6.68
N PRO A 61 -5.30 0.19 -7.88
CA PRO A 61 -6.37 -0.52 -8.57
C PRO A 61 -6.94 -1.70 -7.77
N ASN A 62 -8.25 -1.93 -7.90
CA ASN A 62 -8.97 -3.04 -7.25
C ASN A 62 -8.30 -4.43 -7.42
N LYS A 63 -7.64 -4.66 -8.55
CA LYS A 63 -6.89 -5.92 -8.79
C LYS A 63 -5.69 -6.08 -7.84
N LEU A 64 -5.01 -4.98 -7.49
CA LEU A 64 -3.93 -5.00 -6.51
C LEU A 64 -4.47 -5.06 -5.09
N GLN A 65 -5.53 -4.31 -4.78
CA GLN A 65 -6.23 -4.40 -3.49
C GLN A 65 -6.63 -5.84 -3.15
N LYS A 66 -7.32 -6.51 -4.08
CA LYS A 66 -7.72 -7.92 -3.94
C LYS A 66 -6.52 -8.84 -3.74
N TYR A 67 -5.45 -8.64 -4.52
CA TYR A 67 -4.23 -9.44 -4.38
C TYR A 67 -3.57 -9.26 -3.00
N ILE A 68 -3.54 -8.04 -2.48
CA ILE A 68 -3.02 -7.72 -1.15
C ILE A 68 -3.87 -8.44 -0.09
N ILE A 69 -5.19 -8.31 -0.16
CA ILE A 69 -6.13 -9.00 0.75
C ILE A 69 -5.88 -10.51 0.71
N GLU A 70 -5.85 -11.13 -0.47
CA GLU A 70 -5.65 -12.58 -0.61
C GLU A 70 -4.27 -13.07 -0.13
N SER A 71 -3.30 -12.16 0.01
CA SER A 71 -1.91 -12.49 0.40
C SER A 71 -1.60 -12.17 1.87
N ILE A 72 -2.51 -11.50 2.58
CA ILE A 72 -2.36 -11.04 3.96
C ILE A 72 -3.28 -11.87 4.87
N THR A 73 -2.90 -12.10 6.13
CA THR A 73 -3.72 -12.88 7.08
C THR A 73 -4.95 -12.08 7.53
N ASP A 74 -6.02 -12.77 7.95
CA ASP A 74 -7.32 -12.17 8.29
C ASP A 74 -7.22 -11.03 9.33
N GLU A 75 -6.27 -11.09 10.27
CA GLU A 75 -6.08 -10.07 11.32
C GLU A 75 -5.50 -8.76 10.78
N GLU A 76 -4.55 -8.84 9.84
CA GLU A 76 -3.96 -7.68 9.18
C GLU A 76 -4.97 -7.03 8.21
N ILE A 77 -5.81 -7.83 7.54
CA ILE A 77 -6.90 -7.35 6.68
C ILE A 77 -7.90 -6.52 7.48
N LYS A 78 -8.34 -7.03 8.64
CA LYS A 78 -9.33 -6.34 9.48
C LYS A 78 -8.85 -4.96 9.89
N ASN A 79 -7.57 -4.85 10.24
CA ASN A 79 -6.94 -3.58 10.62
C ASN A 79 -6.88 -2.56 9.47
N ILE A 80 -6.73 -3.01 8.22
CA ILE A 80 -6.76 -2.16 7.01
C ILE A 80 -8.19 -1.69 6.75
N LEU A 81 -9.15 -2.62 6.78
CA LEU A 81 -10.56 -2.34 6.57
C LEU A 81 -11.14 -1.37 7.60
N ASP A 82 -10.89 -1.62 8.90
CA ASP A 82 -11.39 -0.77 9.99
C ASP A 82 -10.95 0.70 9.86
N GLU A 83 -9.82 0.98 9.19
CA GLU A 83 -9.37 2.36 8.91
C GLU A 83 -9.93 2.96 7.62
N LEU A 84 -10.17 2.13 6.60
CA LEU A 84 -10.83 2.56 5.36
C LEU A 84 -12.29 2.95 5.60
N PHE A 85 -12.96 2.28 6.54
CA PHE A 85 -14.38 2.48 6.85
C PHE A 85 -14.70 3.79 7.61
N PHE A 86 -13.71 4.63 7.95
CA PHE A 86 -13.93 5.76 8.85
C PHE A 86 -14.18 7.11 8.17
N ASP A 87 -13.80 7.33 6.90
CA ASP A 87 -13.97 8.65 6.25
C ASP A 87 -14.73 8.65 4.89
N ASP A 88 -14.64 7.62 4.04
CA ASP A 88 -15.16 7.72 2.64
C ASP A 88 -16.09 6.57 2.18
N THR A 89 -16.42 5.58 3.01
CA THR A 89 -17.17 4.37 2.57
C THR A 89 -18.69 4.50 2.49
N VAL A 90 -19.25 5.65 2.86
CA VAL A 90 -20.70 5.89 2.70
C VAL A 90 -21.08 5.99 1.21
N ASP A 91 -20.17 6.46 0.35
CA ASP A 91 -20.45 6.66 -1.07
C ASP A 91 -20.22 5.40 -1.94
N PHE A 92 -19.36 4.46 -1.52
CA PHE A 92 -19.02 3.28 -2.34
C PHE A 92 -20.07 2.16 -2.30
N LEU A 93 -20.92 2.13 -1.27
CA LEU A 93 -21.96 1.11 -1.09
C LEU A 93 -23.28 1.41 -1.83
N GLU A 94 -23.46 2.64 -2.37
CA GLU A 94 -24.68 3.01 -3.10
C GLU A 94 -24.65 2.68 -4.60
N GLU A 95 -23.52 2.23 -5.16
CA GLU A 95 -23.41 1.83 -6.58
C GLU A 95 -23.10 0.34 -6.77
N MET A 96 -23.83 -0.54 -6.06
CA MET A 96 -23.97 -1.96 -6.42
C MET A 96 -25.42 -2.32 -6.76
#